data_AF-R7XJ80-F1
#
_entry.id   AF-R7XJ80-F1
#
_cell.length_a   1.000
_cell.length_b   1.000
_cell.length_c   1.000
_cell.angle_alpha   90.00
_cell.angle_beta   90.00
_cell.angle_gamma   90.00
#
_symmetry.space_group_name_H-M   'P 1'
#
loop_
_entity.id
_entity.type
_entity.pdbx_description
1 polymer ?
#
loop_
_entity_poly.entity_id
_entity_poly.type
_entity_poly.pdbx_seq_one_letter_code
_entity_poly.pdbx_strand_id
1 'polypeptide(L)' 'MPEHGIAPGTPWGAVPLEWSCPDCGMAKADFDMVAL' A
#
# COMPACT_ATOMS: atom_id res chain seq x y z
N MET A 1 -10.02 13.33 -0.17
CA MET A 1 -10.49 12.35 -1.18
C MET A 1 -9.79 11.04 -0.85
N PRO A 2 -10.25 9.81 -1.12
CA PRO A 2 -9.35 8.65 -1.05
C PRO A 2 -8.41 8.76 -2.26
N GLU A 3 -7.49 9.72 -2.16
CA GLU A 3 -6.66 10.27 -3.22
C GLU A 3 -5.75 9.23 -3.87
N HIS A 4 -5.55 8.08 -3.21
CA HIS A 4 -4.66 7.01 -3.66
C HIS A 4 -5.37 5.66 -3.86
N GLY A 5 -6.69 5.63 -4.02
CA GLY A 5 -7.45 4.41 -4.33
C GLY A 5 -7.48 3.34 -3.22
N ILE A 6 -6.87 3.62 -2.06
CA ILE A 6 -6.89 2.77 -0.87
C ILE A 6 -7.55 3.55 0.25
N ALA A 7 -8.65 3.02 0.79
CA ALA A 7 -9.34 3.65 1.89
C ALA A 7 -8.49 3.58 3.18
N PRO A 8 -8.55 4.60 4.06
CA PRO A 8 -7.97 4.51 5.39
C PRO A 8 -8.46 3.27 6.15
N GLY A 9 -7.58 2.59 6.86
CA GLY A 9 -7.89 1.35 7.59
C GLY A 9 -7.95 0.09 6.73
N THR A 10 -7.67 0.17 5.42
CA THR A 10 -7.49 -1.02 4.58
C THR A 10 -6.30 -1.84 5.12
N PRO A 11 -6.48 -3.13 5.44
CA PRO A 11 -5.37 -3.96 5.88
C PRO A 11 -4.37 -4.17 4.73
N TRP A 12 -3.08 -4.28 5.04
CA TRP A 12 -2.02 -4.47 4.04
C TRP A 12 -2.28 -5.67 3.10
N GLY A 13 -2.87 -6.74 3.62
CA GLY A 13 -3.27 -7.91 2.82
C GLY A 13 -4.32 -7.61 1.74
N ALA A 14 -5.17 -6.61 1.94
CA ALA A 14 -6.20 -6.20 0.99
C ALA A 14 -5.70 -5.16 -0.04
N VAL A 15 -4.47 -4.66 0.11
CA VAL A 15 -3.85 -3.77 -0.88
C VAL A 15 -3.58 -4.54 -2.17
N PRO A 16 -3.95 -4.03 -3.37
CA PRO A 16 -3.66 -4.71 -4.63
C PRO A 16 -2.17 -4.96 -4.86
N LEU A 17 -1.81 -6.04 -5.56
CA LEU A 17 -0.41 -6.32 -5.92
C LEU A 17 0.19 -5.26 -6.87
N GLU A 18 -0.64 -4.66 -7.72
CA GLU A 18 -0.23 -3.57 -8.63
C GLU A 18 -0.13 -2.21 -7.95
N TRP A 19 -0.38 -2.13 -6.63
CA TRP A 19 -0.18 -0.89 -5.91
C TRP A 19 1.31 -0.49 -5.90
N SER A 20 1.54 0.78 -6.16
CA SER A 20 2.83 1.46 -6.02
C SER A 20 2.70 2.60 -5.01
N CYS A 21 3.72 2.78 -4.17
CA CYS A 21 3.76 3.88 -3.23
C CYS A 21 3.64 5.23 -3.95
N PRO A 22 2.68 6.09 -3.59
CA PRO A 22 2.47 7.37 -4.28
C PRO A 22 3.63 8.36 -4.06
N ASP A 23 4.38 8.21 -2.97
CA ASP A 23 5.49 9.11 -2.62
C ASP A 23 6.84 8.70 -3.23
N CYS A 24 7.10 7.39 -3.34
CA CYS A 24 8.40 6.87 -3.81
C CYS A 24 8.33 5.98 -5.05
N GLY A 25 7.15 5.55 -5.49
CA GLY A 25 6.94 4.74 -6.68
C GLY A 25 7.29 3.25 -6.54
N MET A 26 7.78 2.80 -5.39
CA MET A 26 8.11 1.38 -5.18
C MET A 26 6.86 0.50 -5.17
N ALA A 27 6.97 -0.73 -5.66
CA ALA A 27 5.84 -1.65 -5.74
C ALA A 27 5.55 -2.27 -4.38
N LYS A 28 4.31 -2.76 -4.17
CA LYS A 28 3.93 -3.49 -2.95
C LYS A 28 4.93 -4.59 -2.57
N ALA A 29 5.49 -5.27 -3.57
CA ALA A 29 6.43 -6.37 -3.39
C ALA A 29 7.77 -5.96 -2.75
N ASP A 30 8.12 -4.67 -2.78
CA ASP A 30 9.34 -4.13 -2.18
C ASP A 30 9.18 -3.78 -0.69
N PHE A 31 7.97 -3.92 -0.13
CA PHE A 31 7.66 -3.60 1.26
C PHE A 31 7.40 -4.85 2.09
N ASP A 32 8.03 -4.91 3.27
CA ASP A 32 7.80 -5.95 4.27
C ASP A 32 6.93 -5.44 5.43
N MET A 33 6.08 -6.33 5.96
CA MET A 33 5.33 -6.04 7.18
C MET A 33 6.26 -6.08 8.39
N VAL A 34 6.35 -4.97 9.11
CA VAL A 34 7.05 -4.91 10.39
C VAL A 34 6.08 -5.27 11.50
N ALA A 35 6.39 -6.31 12.27
CA ALA A 35 5.73 -6.58 13.55
C ALA A 35 6.49 -5.81 14.64
N LEU A 36 5.77 -4.93 15.36
CA LEU A 36 6.26 -4.24 16.55
C LEU A 36 5.96 -5.05 17.82
#